data_AF-A0A093QDS2-F1
#
_entry.id   AF-A0A093QDS2-F1
#
_cell.length_a   1.000
_cell.length_b   1.000
_cell.length_c   1.000
_cell.angle_alpha   90.00
_cell.angle_beta   90.00
_cell.angle_gamma   90.00
#
_symmetry.space_group_name_H-M   'P 1'
#
loop_
_entity.id
_entity.type
_entity.pdbx_description
1 polymer ?
#
loop_
_entity_poly.entity_id
_entity_poly.type
_entity_poly.pdbx_seq_one_letter_code
_entity_poly.pdbx_strand_id
1 'polypeptide(L)' 'HDPLLVLDGLEDSGIRLKCLSERLFSEVKVLWVDGKGRNITGNLLSTDTSGNAGSSLVLKAGSGNAV' A
#
# COMPACT_ATOMS: atom_id res chain seq x y z
N HIS A 1 -13.04 8.13 7.69
CA HIS A 1 -13.09 7.25 6.51
C HIS A 1 -11.69 6.75 6.32
N ASP A 2 -11.53 5.44 6.32
CA ASP A 2 -10.25 4.78 6.51
C ASP A 2 -9.81 4.20 5.17
N PRO A 3 -8.50 4.15 4.87
CA PRO A 3 -8.02 3.55 3.63
C PRO A 3 -8.38 2.06 3.56
N LEU A 4 -8.74 1.59 2.36
CA LEU A 4 -8.98 0.16 2.13
C LEU A 4 -7.64 -0.56 1.93
N LEU A 5 -7.26 -1.39 2.90
CA LEU A 5 -6.10 -2.27 2.80
C LEU A 5 -6.51 -3.65 2.26
N VAL A 6 -5.89 -4.08 1.17
CA VAL A 6 -6.17 -5.34 0.48
C VAL A 6 -4.92 -6.21 0.45
N LEU A 7 -5.04 -7.46 0.91
CA LEU A 7 -4.06 -8.50 0.65
C LEU A 7 -4.27 -9.03 -0.77
N ASP A 8 -3.36 -8.69 -1.68
CA ASP A 8 -3.51 -8.92 -3.12
C ASP A 8 -2.95 -10.27 -3.57
N GLY A 9 -2.10 -10.89 -2.75
CA GLY A 9 -1.56 -12.23 -2.99
C GLY A 9 -0.07 -12.34 -2.66
N LEU A 10 0.57 -13.38 -3.20
CA LEU A 10 2.00 -13.61 -3.08
C LEU A 10 2.73 -13.01 -4.29
N GLU A 11 3.82 -12.28 -4.04
CA GLU A 11 4.69 -11.69 -5.06
C GLU A 11 6.12 -11.67 -4.53
N ASP A 12 7.12 -11.99 -5.37
CA ASP A 12 8.55 -11.88 -5.06
C ASP A 12 8.95 -12.45 -3.68
N SER A 13 8.49 -13.66 -3.36
CA SER A 13 8.74 -14.33 -2.06
C SER A 13 8.21 -13.57 -0.82
N GLY A 14 7.25 -12.67 -1.03
CA GLY A 14 6.55 -11.92 0.01
C GLY A 14 5.04 -11.86 -0.23
N ILE A 15 4.36 -11.02 0.54
CA ILE A 15 2.94 -10.69 0.36
C ILE A 15 2.82 -9.32 -0.29
N ARG A 16 1.94 -9.22 -1.28
CA ARG A 16 1.59 -7.96 -1.92
C ARG A 16 0.41 -7.33 -1.20
N LEU A 17 0.61 -6.11 -0.71
CA LEU A 17 -0.45 -5.27 -0.16
C LEU A 17 -0.81 -4.17 -1.15
N LYS A 18 -2.09 -3.87 -1.28
CA LYS A 18 -2.61 -2.66 -1.91
C LYS A 18 -3.30 -1.81 -0.86
N CYS A 19 -3.14 -0.50 -0.95
CA CYS A 19 -3.88 0.47 -0.17
C CYS A 19 -4.55 1.44 -1.15
N LEU A 20 -5.87 1.58 -1.01
CA LEU A 20 -6.70 2.39 -1.90
C LEU A 20 -7.44 3.46 -1.09
N SER A 21 -7.40 4.69 -1.58
CA SER A 21 -8.36 5.70 -1.17
C SER A 21 -9.73 5.33 -1.71
N GLU A 22 -10.73 5.22 -0.83
CA GLU A 22 -12.12 5.01 -1.24
C GLU A 22 -12.73 6.27 -1.91
N ARG A 23 -12.03 7.41 -1.83
CA ARG A 23 -12.45 8.67 -2.44
C ARG A 23 -11.63 9.00 -3.68
N LEU A 24 -12.34 9.61 -4.63
CA LEU A 24 -11.82 10.28 -5.82
C LEU A 24 -11.07 11.54 -5.40
N PHE A 25 -9.76 11.40 -5.23
CA PHE A 25 -8.91 12.54 -4.97
C PHE A 25 -7.76 12.47 -5.95
N SER A 26 -7.75 13.41 -6.89
CA SER A 26 -6.73 13.50 -7.95
C SER A 26 -5.32 13.80 -7.41
N GLU A 27 -5.17 14.13 -6.13
CA GLU A 27 -3.90 14.67 -5.59
C GLU A 27 -3.40 14.05 -4.28
N VAL A 28 -4.12 13.11 -3.64
CA VAL A 28 -3.55 12.45 -2.45
C VAL A 28 -2.52 11.40 -2.83
N LYS A 29 -1.51 11.29 -1.97
CA LYS A 29 -0.52 10.21 -2.02
C LYS A 29 -0.77 9.26 -0.87
N VAL A 30 -0.80 7.98 -1.17
CA VAL A 30 -0.82 6.93 -0.15
C VAL A 30 0.62 6.78 0.40
N LEU A 31 0.75 6.85 1.73
CA LEU A 31 2.03 6.72 2.44
C LEU A 31 2.06 5.40 3.23
N TRP A 32 3.23 4.77 3.28
CA TRP A 32 3.47 3.56 4.05
C TRP A 32 4.47 3.84 5.17
N VAL A 33 4.20 3.32 6.36
CA VAL A 33 5.06 3.46 7.53
C VAL A 33 5.23 2.09 8.18
N ASP A 34 6.46 1.73 8.51
CA ASP A 34 6.76 0.47 9.21
C ASP A 34 6.41 0.53 10.71
N GLY A 35 6.50 -0.62 11.39
CA GLY A 35 6.25 -0.69 12.84
C GLY A 35 7.24 0.10 13.72
N LYS A 36 8.32 0.67 13.15
CA LYS A 36 9.28 1.57 13.81
C LYS A 36 9.03 3.04 13.47
N GLY A 37 7.99 3.38 12.70
CA GLY A 37 7.71 4.74 12.27
C GLY A 37 8.52 5.20 11.05
N ARG A 38 9.18 4.30 10.32
CA ARG A 38 9.98 4.65 9.12
C ARG A 38 9.12 4.62 7.87
N ASN A 39 9.28 5.63 7.02
CA ASN A 39 8.59 5.70 5.73
C ASN A 39 9.11 4.59 4.79
N ILE A 40 8.17 3.87 4.17
CA ILE A 40 8.47 2.90 3.12
C ILE A 40 7.96 3.46 1.78
N THR A 41 8.79 3.35 0.76
CA THR A 41 8.40 3.71 -0.61
C THR A 41 7.56 2.58 -1.21
N GLY A 42 6.27 2.86 -1.43
CA GLY A 42 5.39 1.99 -2.20
C GLY A 42 5.45 2.28 -3.70
N ASN A 43 4.90 1.38 -4.50
CA ASN A 43 4.66 1.58 -5.91
C ASN A 43 3.32 2.30 -6.12
N LEU A 44 3.25 3.21 -7.09
CA LEU A 44 2.00 3.87 -7.45
C LEU A 44 1.08 2.86 -8.15
N LEU A 45 -0.19 2.82 -7.75
CA LEU A 45 -1.22 2.11 -8.52
C LEU A 45 -1.92 3.15 -9.41
N SER A 46 -1.75 3.02 -10.73
CA SER A 46 -2.66 3.67 -11.67
C SER A 46 -3.98 2.90 -11.58
N THR A 47 -5.03 3.53 -11.04
CA THR A 47 -6.37 2.96 -11.14
C THR A 47 -7.03 3.51 -12.39
N ASP A 48 -7.27 2.61 -13.33
CA ASP A 48 -7.84 2.95 -14.61
C ASP A 48 -9.27 3.45 -14.36
N THR A 49 -9.54 4.70 -14.76
CA THR A 49 -10.87 5.31 -14.84
C THR A 49 -11.52 5.86 -13.56
N SER A 50 -11.03 5.55 -12.34
CA SER A 50 -11.76 5.92 -11.12
C SER A 50 -11.05 6.87 -10.16
N GLY A 51 -10.14 7.76 -10.58
CA GLY A 51 -9.63 8.90 -9.78
C GLY A 51 -9.13 8.62 -8.35
N ASN A 52 -8.92 7.35 -7.98
CA ASN A 52 -8.65 6.90 -6.63
C ASN A 52 -7.13 6.78 -6.48
N ALA A 53 -6.58 7.51 -5.50
CA ALA A 53 -5.18 7.37 -5.13
C ALA A 53 -4.92 5.97 -4.55
N GLY A 54 -3.94 5.26 -5.11
CA GLY A 54 -3.59 3.92 -4.66
C GLY A 54 -2.09 3.71 -4.64
N SER A 55 -1.63 2.86 -3.73
CA SER A 55 -0.25 2.38 -3.72
C SER A 55 -0.18 0.91 -3.32
N SER A 56 0.86 0.22 -3.74
CA SER A 56 1.16 -1.15 -3.33
C SER A 56 2.57 -1.30 -2.78
N LEU A 57 2.77 -2.31 -1.94
CA LEU A 57 4.07 -2.70 -1.40
C LEU A 57 4.14 -4.22 -1.32
N VAL A 58 5.33 -4.78 -1.58
CA VAL A 58 5.64 -6.18 -1.27
C VAL A 58 6.33 -6.25 0.09
N LEU A 59 5.69 -6.88 1.06
CA LEU A 59 6.29 -7.20 2.35
C LEU A 59 6.92 -8.58 2.31
N LYS A 60 8.23 -8.65 2.53
CA LYS A 60 8.97 -9.92 2.62
C LYS A 60 9.02 -10.41 4.06
N ALA A 61 9.23 -11.71 4.26
CA ALA A 61 9.53 -12.22 5.60
C ALA A 61 10.73 -11.47 6.21
N GLY A 62 10.63 -11.09 7.48
CA GLY A 62 11.65 -10.28 8.17
C GLY A 62 11.63 -8.77 7.86
N SER A 63 10.67 -8.28 7.06
CA SER A 63 10.53 -6.84 6.78
C SER A 63 9.86 -6.03 7.90
N GLY A 64 9.23 -6.70 8.88
CA GLY A 64 8.59 -6.07 10.03
C GLY A 64 8.88 -6.82 11.32
N ASN A 65 9.06 -6.09 12.43
CA ASN A 65 9.25 -6.66 13.76
C ASN A 65 7.90 -7.20 14.27
N ALA A 66 7.47 -8.35 13.74
CA ALA A 66 6.54 -9.18 14.47
C ALA A 66 7.27 -9.60 15.76
N VAL A 67 6.87 -9.01 16.88
CA VAL A 67 7.22 -9.50 18.23
C VAL A 67 6.31 -10.67 18.53
#